data_AF-A0A5J4Q260-F1
#
_entry.id   AF-A0A5J4Q260-F1
#
_cell.length_a   1.000
_cell.length_b   1.000
_cell.length_c   1.000
_cell.angle_alpha   90.00
_cell.angle_beta   90.00
_cell.angle_gamma   90.00
#
_symmetry.space_group_name_H-M   'P 1'
#
loop_
_entity.id
_entity.type
_entity.pdbx_description
1 polymer ?
#
loop_
_entity_poly.entity_id
_entity_poly.type
_entity_poly.pdbx_seq_one_letter_code
_entity_poly.pdbx_strand_id
1 'polypeptide(L)' 'MAKITKEAALLYHSQGKPGKIEVIPTKPYSTQTDLSLAYSPGVAEPCLEI' A
#
# COMPACT_ATOMS: atom_id res chain seq x y z
N MET A 1 26.20 -10.10 -18.41
CA MET A 1 25.24 -9.20 -17.70
C MET A 1 24.28 -8.63 -18.73
N ALA A 2 22.99 -8.51 -18.40
CA ALA A 2 22.06 -7.82 -19.28
C ALA A 2 22.46 -6.34 -19.42
N LYS A 3 22.44 -5.80 -20.64
CA LYS A 3 22.76 -4.39 -20.90
C LYS A 3 21.61 -3.52 -20.42
N ILE A 4 21.86 -2.59 -19.50
CA ILE A 4 20.85 -1.61 -19.08
C ILE A 4 20.68 -0.59 -20.21
N THR A 5 19.48 -0.55 -20.79
CA THR A 5 19.10 0.45 -21.80
C THR A 5 18.02 1.37 -21.25
N LYS A 6 17.88 2.55 -21.86
CA LYS A 6 16.84 3.52 -21.50
C LYS A 6 15.46 2.89 -21.65
N GLU A 7 15.23 2.16 -22.74
CA GLU A 7 13.96 1.52 -23.06
C GLU A 7 13.64 0.43 -22.04
N ALA A 8 14.63 -0.36 -21.62
CA ALA A 8 14.45 -1.38 -20.58
C ALA A 8 14.10 -0.75 -19.22
N ALA A 9 14.75 0.35 -18.84
CA ALA A 9 14.44 1.06 -17.60
C ALA A 9 13.03 1.68 -17.63
N LEU A 10 12.65 2.30 -18.76
CA LEU A 10 11.31 2.87 -18.94
C LEU A 10 10.24 1.78 -18.90
N LEU A 11 10.47 0.65 -19.56
CA LEU A 11 9.54 -0.48 -19.56
C LEU A 11 9.39 -1.06 -18.15
N TYR A 12 10.52 -1.27 -17.46
CA TYR A 12 10.57 -1.79 -16.10
C TYR A 12 9.76 -0.95 -15.10
N HIS A 13 9.79 0.38 -15.24
CA HIS A 13 9.07 1.28 -14.33
C HIS A 13 7.62 1.59 -14.73
N SER A 14 7.19 1.23 -15.94
CA SER A 14 5.86 1.59 -16.46
C SER A 14 4.91 0.39 -16.61
N GLN A 15 5.43 -0.82 -16.80
CA GLN A 15 4.59 -2.00 -16.99
C GLN A 15 4.07 -2.60 -15.67
N GLY A 16 2.88 -3.21 -15.75
CA GLY A 16 2.22 -3.86 -14.62
C GLY A 16 1.73 -2.84 -13.59
N LYS A 17 2.50 -2.66 -12.51
CA LYS A 17 2.25 -1.65 -11.49
C LYS A 17 3.36 -0.59 -11.58
N PRO A 18 3.06 0.60 -12.14
CA PRO A 18 4.06 1.65 -12.31
C PRO A 18 4.73 2.06 -11.00
N GLY A 19 6.01 2.43 -11.09
CA GLY A 19 6.80 2.87 -9.95
C GLY A 19 7.68 1.76 -9.37
N LYS A 20 7.99 1.88 -8.07
CA LYS A 20 8.91 0.97 -7.36
C LYS A 20 8.43 0.53 -5.99
N ILE A 21 7.49 1.27 -5.42
CA ILE A 21 7.08 1.13 -4.02
C ILE A 21 5.57 1.00 -3.94
N GLU A 22 5.11 0.26 -2.95
CA GLU A 22 3.70 0.16 -2.57
C GLU A 22 3.59 0.13 -1.05
N VAL A 23 2.43 0.58 -0.54
CA VAL A 23 2.06 0.44 0.88
C VAL A 23 0.78 -0.38 0.91
N ILE A 24 0.78 -1.47 1.67
CA ILE A 24 -0.36 -2.38 1.79
C ILE A 24 -0.83 -2.36 3.24
N PRO A 25 -2.14 -2.23 3.51
CA PRO A 25 -2.68 -2.34 4.86
C PRO A 25 -2.31 -3.68 5.52
N THR A 26 -1.97 -3.65 6.81
CA THR A 26 -1.58 -4.87 7.56
C THR A 26 -2.74 -5.51 8.32
N LYS A 27 -3.91 -4.86 8.36
CA LYS A 27 -5.14 -5.33 9.01
C LYS A 27 -6.24 -5.55 7.97
N PRO A 28 -7.21 -6.44 8.21
CA PRO A 28 -8.39 -6.59 7.35
C PRO A 28 -9.11 -5.25 7.12
N TYR A 29 -9.73 -5.10 5.95
CA TYR A 29 -10.42 -3.87 5.53
C TYR A 29 -11.61 -4.14 4.59
N SER A 30 -12.14 -5.37 4.58
CA SER A 30 -13.12 -5.80 3.58
C SER A 30 -14.57 -5.76 4.06
N THR A 31 -14.80 -5.62 5.36
CA THR A 31 -16.14 -5.55 5.96
C THR A 31 -16.40 -4.19 6.61
N GLN A 32 -17.68 -3.89 6.87
CA GLN A 32 -18.05 -2.69 7.63
C GLN A 32 -17.37 -2.67 9.01
N THR A 33 -17.33 -3.82 9.70
CA THR A 33 -16.67 -3.96 10.99
C THR A 33 -15.17 -3.69 10.90
N ASP A 34 -14.49 -4.21 9.87
CA ASP A 34 -13.06 -3.96 9.66
C ASP A 34 -12.76 -2.46 9.49
N LEU A 35 -13.58 -1.77 8.70
CA LEU A 35 -13.43 -0.33 8.47
C LEU A 35 -13.71 0.47 9.74
N SER A 36 -14.74 0.10 10.51
CA SER A 36 -15.04 0.74 11.80
C SER A 36 -13.94 0.55 12.85
N LEU A 37 -13.14 -0.51 12.77
CA LEU A 37 -11.98 -0.73 13.64
C LEU A 37 -10.74 0.03 13.15
N ALA A 38 -10.48 0.04 11.85
CA ALA A 38 -9.31 0.69 11.25
C ALA A 38 -9.44 2.23 11.19
N TYR A 39 -10.66 2.75 11.15
CA TYR A 39 -10.99 4.18 11.12
C TYR A 39 -11.97 4.51 12.25
N SER A 40 -12.69 5.62 12.14
CA SER A 40 -13.72 6.00 13.11
C SER A 40 -14.86 4.96 13.14
N PRO A 41 -15.35 4.58 14.33
CA PRO A 41 -14.96 5.10 15.64
C PRO A 41 -13.75 4.38 16.29
N GLY A 42 -13.37 3.18 15.86
CA GLY A 42 -12.42 2.32 16.57
C GLY A 42 -10.98 2.86 16.70
N VAL A 43 -10.53 3.68 15.75
CA VAL A 43 -9.21 4.33 15.82
C VAL A 43 -9.07 5.29 17.00
N ALA A 44 -10.16 5.70 17.65
CA ALA A 44 -10.10 6.57 18.83
C ALA A 44 -9.41 5.89 20.02
N GLU A 45 -9.61 4.59 20.21
CA GLU A 45 -9.08 3.84 21.36
C GLU A 45 -7.53 3.88 21.44
N PRO A 46 -6.77 3.53 20.38
CA PRO A 46 -5.31 3.64 20.44
C PRO A 46 -4.82 5.09 20.60
N CYS A 47 -5.57 6.10 20.15
CA CYS A 47 -5.21 7.51 20.34
C CYS A 47 -5.40 7.99 21.79
N LEU A 48 -6.24 7.32 22.58
CA LEU A 48 -6.46 7.65 23.99
C LEU A 48 -5.48 6.94 24.92
N GLU A 49 -4.98 5.77 24.53
CA GLU A 49 -4.16 4.90 25.38
C GLU A 49 -2.64 5.04 25.17
N ILE A 50 -2.17 5.57 24.03
CA ILE A 50 -0.74 5.64 23.64
C ILE A 50 -0.33 7.08 23.35
#